data_AF-A3P7Y0-F1
#
_entry.id   AF-A3P7Y0-F1
#
_cell.length_a   1.000
_cell.length_b   1.000
_cell.length_c   1.000
_cell.angle_alpha   90.00
_cell.angle_beta   90.00
_cell.angle_gamma   90.00
#
_symmetry.space_group_name_H-M   'P 1'
#
loop_
_entity.id
_entity.type
_entity.pdbx_description
1 polymer ?
#
loop_
_entity_poly.entity_id
_entity_poly.type
_entity_poly.pdbx_seq_one_letter_code
_entity_poly.pdbx_strand_id
1 'polypeptide(L)'
;MEARIACAAGYRAALRSAGWRTRASVSEEAGRPRRSVEAVTGESPAAPRTARSGSQPANRRIHIMNKILVSACLAGLPVRYDGSSKTVEDALLHTWRDEGRLVVVCPELAAGFGTPRRPAEIRLHRGGGDVLAGAASIWDDTGADVTARFIDGAHHALRQAIAHGCRYALLADGSPSCGSGFIYDGTFSGNRHDGSGVAAALLEQHGIRVFAPSKLKALASLIEHDG
;
A
#
# COMPACT_ATOMS: atom_id res chain seq x y z
N MET A 1 -12.01 16.53 6.91
CA MET A 1 -11.69 15.46 7.88
C MET A 1 -12.71 14.32 7.79
N GLU A 2 -14.01 14.60 7.76
CA GLU A 2 -15.08 13.58 7.69
C GLU A 2 -15.04 12.67 6.43
N ALA A 3 -14.83 13.24 5.23
CA ALA A 3 -14.74 12.45 4.00
C ALA A 3 -13.55 11.45 4.00
N ARG A 4 -12.42 11.83 4.63
CA ARG A 4 -11.24 10.96 4.79
C ARG A 4 -11.50 9.83 5.81
N ILE A 5 -12.28 10.12 6.86
CA ILE A 5 -12.67 9.12 7.87
C ILE A 5 -13.67 8.10 7.29
N ALA A 6 -14.67 8.56 6.53
CA ALA A 6 -15.64 7.69 5.86
C ALA A 6 -14.99 6.78 4.82
N CYS A 7 -14.06 7.32 4.03
CA CYS A 7 -13.25 6.55 3.07
C CYS A 7 -12.43 5.45 3.77
N ALA A 8 -11.74 5.78 4.87
CA ALA A 8 -11.00 4.79 5.65
C ALA A 8 -11.91 3.77 6.34
N ALA A 9 -13.15 4.12 6.69
CA ALA A 9 -14.12 3.19 7.26
C ALA A 9 -14.66 2.20 6.22
N GLY A 10 -15.04 2.66 5.03
CA GLY A 10 -15.50 1.82 3.92
C GLY A 10 -14.40 0.89 3.40
N TYR A 11 -13.18 1.40 3.24
CA TYR A 11 -12.01 0.60 2.86
C TYR A 11 -11.69 -0.50 3.90
N ARG A 12 -11.70 -0.16 5.20
CA ARG A 12 -11.47 -1.15 6.26
C ARG A 12 -12.63 -2.15 6.39
N ALA A 13 -13.87 -1.74 6.13
CA ALA A 13 -15.01 -2.64 6.13
C ALA A 13 -14.90 -3.68 5.00
N ALA A 14 -14.58 -3.24 3.78
CA ALA A 14 -14.38 -4.12 2.62
C ALA A 14 -13.25 -5.14 2.83
N LEU A 15 -12.14 -4.72 3.45
CA LEU A 15 -11.05 -5.62 3.82
C LEU A 15 -11.49 -6.63 4.89
N ARG A 16 -12.18 -6.18 5.94
CA ARG A 16 -12.64 -7.06 7.02
C ARG A 16 -13.66 -8.09 6.55
N SER A 17 -14.62 -7.71 5.71
CA SER A 17 -15.61 -8.66 5.14
C SER A 17 -14.95 -9.73 4.27
N ALA A 18 -13.80 -9.42 3.66
CA ALA A 18 -12.99 -10.37 2.90
C ALA A 18 -11.97 -11.14 3.76
N GLY A 19 -12.08 -11.08 5.10
CA GLY A 19 -11.21 -11.83 6.02
C GLY A 19 -9.83 -11.20 6.27
N TRP A 20 -9.55 -10.00 5.74
CA TRP A 20 -8.27 -9.32 5.91
C TRP A 20 -8.19 -8.55 7.23
N ARG A 21 -7.17 -8.86 8.04
CA ARG A 21 -6.90 -8.13 9.29
C ARG A 21 -6.25 -6.79 8.96
N THR A 22 -7.00 -5.71 9.11
CA THR A 22 -6.44 -4.35 9.12
C THR A 22 -5.95 -4.05 10.53
N ARG A 23 -4.63 -3.92 10.75
CA ARG A 23 -4.16 -3.24 11.97
C ARG A 23 -4.53 -1.77 11.83
N ALA A 24 -5.03 -1.16 12.89
CA ALA A 24 -5.26 0.28 12.91
C ALA A 24 -3.96 1.00 12.53
N SER A 25 -4.04 1.88 11.54
CA SER A 25 -2.96 2.81 11.23
C SER A 25 -2.57 3.56 12.49
N VAL A 26 -1.27 3.73 12.71
CA VAL A 26 -0.70 4.60 13.73
C VAL A 26 -1.43 5.95 13.65
N SER A 27 -2.11 6.33 14.72
CA SER A 27 -2.87 7.57 14.82
C SER A 27 -1.97 8.77 14.53
N GLU A 28 -2.44 9.70 13.72
CA GLU A 28 -1.92 11.07 13.63
C GLU A 28 -2.10 11.78 14.98
N GLU A 29 -1.23 11.53 15.94
CA GLU A 29 -1.01 12.42 17.09
C GLU A 29 0.42 12.95 17.06
N ALA A 30 0.66 13.91 16.17
CA ALA A 30 1.77 14.82 16.29
C ALA A 30 1.35 15.98 17.21
N GLY A 31 2.06 16.17 18.32
CA GLY A 31 2.21 17.48 18.95
C GLY A 31 1.47 17.70 20.26
N ARG A 32 2.06 17.30 21.38
CA ARG A 32 1.92 18.06 22.63
C ARG A 32 3.31 18.42 23.16
N PRO A 33 3.62 19.70 23.40
CA PRO A 33 4.94 20.10 23.86
C PRO A 33 5.16 19.62 25.30
N ARG A 34 6.30 18.97 25.54
CA ARG A 34 6.79 18.68 26.89
C ARG A 34 7.19 20.00 27.54
N ARG A 35 6.52 20.37 28.64
CA ARG A 35 7.03 21.39 29.56
C ARG A 35 8.12 20.76 30.43
N SER A 36 9.28 21.38 30.42
CA SER A 36 10.36 21.23 31.38
C SER A 36 9.94 21.81 32.74
N VAL A 37 10.34 21.13 33.82
CA VAL A 37 10.91 21.75 35.04
C VAL A 37 11.63 20.67 35.85
N GLU A 38 12.84 21.03 36.27
CA GLU A 38 13.77 20.28 37.12
C GLU A 38 13.33 20.28 38.59
N ALA A 39 13.78 19.28 39.36
CA ALA A 39 14.30 19.46 40.72
C ALA A 39 15.10 18.23 41.15
N VAL A 40 16.31 18.48 41.65
CA VAL A 40 17.31 17.52 42.15
C VAL A 40 17.20 17.41 43.69
N THR A 41 17.70 16.27 44.21
CA THR A 41 18.39 16.02 45.49
C THR A 41 17.73 15.00 46.42
N GLY A 42 18.55 14.03 46.91
CA GLY A 42 18.25 13.22 48.09
C GLY A 42 18.86 11.81 48.08
N GLU A 43 20.07 11.69 48.67
CA GLU A 43 20.81 10.56 49.26
C GLU A 43 20.51 9.05 49.03
N SER A 44 21.63 8.28 48.93
CA SER A 44 21.85 6.83 49.16
C SER A 44 22.13 6.54 50.67
N PRO A 45 22.40 5.30 51.22
CA PRO A 45 22.72 4.00 50.60
C PRO A 45 22.21 2.69 51.31
N ALA A 46 22.46 1.52 50.67
CA ALA A 46 22.97 0.24 51.24
C ALA A 46 22.35 -1.05 50.61
N ALA A 47 23.23 -1.99 50.23
CA ALA A 47 22.98 -3.33 49.68
C ALA A 47 23.05 -4.42 50.80
N PRO A 48 23.09 -5.76 50.56
CA PRO A 48 22.82 -6.57 49.36
C PRO A 48 21.89 -7.80 49.64
N ARG A 49 21.43 -8.53 48.61
CA ARG A 49 21.26 -10.01 48.68
C ARG A 49 20.92 -10.71 47.35
N THR A 50 21.84 -11.62 47.01
CA THR A 50 21.67 -12.97 46.39
C THR A 50 21.02 -13.14 45.02
N ALA A 51 21.83 -13.74 44.15
CA ALA A 51 21.54 -14.33 42.85
C ALA A 51 20.22 -15.12 42.77
N ARG A 52 19.48 -14.89 41.68
CA ARG A 52 18.72 -15.94 41.01
C ARG A 52 19.04 -15.89 39.52
N SER A 53 19.49 -17.04 39.02
CA SER A 53 19.64 -17.37 37.62
C SER A 53 18.30 -17.17 36.90
N GLY A 54 18.16 -16.05 36.20
CA GLY A 54 17.10 -15.83 35.22
C GLY A 54 17.68 -16.10 33.84
N SER A 55 17.22 -17.17 33.21
CA SER A 55 17.44 -17.55 31.82
C SER A 55 17.56 -16.33 30.89
N GLN A 56 18.65 -16.25 30.13
CA GLN A 56 18.78 -15.32 29.01
C GLN A 56 17.52 -15.38 28.14
N PRO A 57 16.87 -14.26 27.78
CA PRO A 57 15.82 -14.29 26.78
C PRO A 57 16.45 -14.78 25.49
N ALA A 58 15.96 -15.92 24.98
CA ALA A 58 16.34 -16.46 23.70
C ALA A 58 16.34 -15.33 22.67
N ASN A 59 17.48 -15.15 22.02
CA ASN A 59 17.72 -14.18 20.97
C ASN A 59 16.66 -14.41 19.87
N ARG A 60 15.52 -13.72 20.00
CA ARG A 60 14.41 -13.82 19.06
C ARG A 60 14.91 -13.09 17.83
N ARG A 61 15.61 -13.84 16.95
CA ARG A 61 15.92 -13.40 15.59
C ARG A 61 14.61 -12.82 15.07
N ILE A 62 14.57 -11.49 14.94
CA ILE A 62 13.50 -10.83 14.25
C ILE A 62 13.65 -11.35 12.84
N HIS A 63 12.91 -12.40 12.48
CA HIS A 63 12.71 -12.72 11.08
C HIS A 63 12.07 -11.47 10.49
N ILE A 64 12.88 -10.67 9.79
CA ILE A 64 12.41 -9.56 9.00
C ILE A 64 11.64 -10.20 7.85
N MET A 65 10.38 -10.50 8.13
CA MET A 65 9.52 -11.14 7.18
C MET A 65 9.20 -10.11 6.10
N ASN A 66 9.79 -10.30 4.92
CA ASN A 66 9.69 -9.39 3.79
C ASN A 66 8.23 -9.22 3.36
N LYS A 67 7.64 -8.09 3.77
CA LYS A 67 6.27 -7.72 3.43
C LYS A 67 6.19 -7.17 2.01
N ILE A 68 5.07 -7.44 1.37
CA ILE A 68 4.82 -7.13 -0.04
C ILE A 68 3.51 -6.34 -0.11
N LEU A 69 3.56 -5.14 -0.68
CA LEU A 69 2.35 -4.39 -0.99
C LEU A 69 1.64 -5.07 -2.16
N VAL A 70 0.34 -5.37 -2.06
CA VAL A 70 -0.38 -6.07 -3.14
C VAL A 70 -1.68 -5.36 -3.47
N SER A 71 -1.99 -5.24 -4.76
CA SER A 71 -3.30 -4.74 -5.21
C SER A 71 -4.43 -5.65 -4.72
N ALA A 72 -5.43 -5.06 -4.06
CA ALA A 72 -6.53 -5.81 -3.44
C ALA A 72 -7.36 -6.64 -4.43
N CYS A 73 -7.47 -6.22 -5.68
CA CYS A 73 -8.12 -7.01 -6.72
C CYS A 73 -7.35 -8.29 -7.07
N LEU A 74 -6.02 -8.31 -6.95
CA LEU A 74 -5.20 -9.52 -7.12
C LEU A 74 -5.39 -10.48 -5.93
N ALA A 75 -5.66 -9.92 -4.75
CA ALA A 75 -5.92 -10.65 -3.51
C ALA A 75 -7.38 -11.15 -3.39
N GLY A 76 -8.17 -11.08 -4.47
CA GLY A 76 -9.52 -11.62 -4.53
C GLY A 76 -10.64 -10.67 -4.13
N LEU A 77 -10.34 -9.41 -3.80
CA LEU A 77 -11.39 -8.47 -3.44
C LEU A 77 -12.10 -7.89 -4.68
N PRO A 78 -13.44 -7.81 -4.69
CA PRO A 78 -14.24 -7.24 -5.77
C PRO A 78 -14.18 -5.70 -5.71
N VAL A 79 -13.04 -5.12 -6.06
CA VAL A 79 -12.76 -3.67 -5.91
C VAL A 79 -12.38 -2.99 -7.21
N ARG A 80 -12.43 -3.70 -8.34
CA ARG A 80 -12.26 -3.07 -9.66
C ARG A 80 -13.41 -2.12 -9.95
N TYR A 81 -13.24 -1.29 -10.97
CA TYR A 81 -14.24 -0.28 -11.33
C TYR A 81 -15.60 -0.91 -11.70
N ASP A 82 -15.57 -2.10 -12.28
CA ASP A 82 -16.73 -2.92 -12.66
C ASP A 82 -17.26 -3.80 -11.50
N GLY A 83 -16.68 -3.71 -10.30
CA GLY A 83 -17.04 -4.57 -9.17
C GLY A 83 -16.48 -5.99 -9.23
N SER A 84 -15.65 -6.31 -10.21
CA SER A 84 -14.96 -7.61 -10.28
C SER A 84 -13.67 -7.63 -9.44
N SER A 85 -13.10 -8.82 -9.27
CA SER A 85 -11.71 -9.01 -8.86
C SER A 85 -10.83 -9.31 -10.10
N LYS A 86 -9.50 -9.29 -9.92
CA LYS A 86 -8.54 -9.83 -10.89
C LYS A 86 -7.65 -10.83 -10.16
N THR A 87 -8.30 -11.77 -9.47
CA THR A 87 -7.64 -12.67 -8.54
C THR A 87 -6.52 -13.43 -9.26
N VAL A 88 -5.36 -13.47 -8.63
CA VAL A 88 -4.27 -14.34 -9.09
C VAL A 88 -4.31 -15.58 -8.23
N GLU A 89 -4.85 -16.65 -8.80
CA GLU A 89 -4.89 -17.97 -8.17
C GLU A 89 -3.51 -18.63 -8.35
N ASP A 90 -2.58 -18.32 -7.45
CA ASP A 90 -1.24 -18.88 -7.43
C ASP A 90 -0.87 -19.31 -5.99
N ALA A 91 -0.32 -20.51 -5.85
CA ALA A 91 0.07 -21.08 -4.56
C ALA A 91 1.00 -20.15 -3.77
N LEU A 92 1.89 -19.40 -4.43
CA LEU A 92 2.79 -18.45 -3.78
C LEU A 92 2.04 -17.32 -3.06
N LEU A 93 0.99 -16.78 -3.68
CA LEU A 93 0.19 -15.72 -3.05
C LEU A 93 -0.60 -16.24 -1.86
N HIS A 94 -1.11 -17.48 -1.93
CA HIS A 94 -1.74 -18.13 -0.77
C HIS A 94 -0.74 -18.32 0.37
N THR A 95 0.45 -18.84 0.08
CA THR A 95 1.52 -18.98 1.06
C THR A 95 1.87 -17.64 1.70
N TRP A 96 2.10 -16.58 0.92
CA TRP A 96 2.41 -15.25 1.46
C TRP A 96 1.27 -14.65 2.28
N ARG A 97 0.02 -14.94 1.92
CA ARG A 97 -1.14 -14.54 2.72
C ARG A 97 -1.15 -15.24 4.07
N ASP A 98 -0.97 -16.56 4.08
CA ASP A 98 -1.03 -17.39 5.28
C ASP A 98 0.17 -17.10 6.21
N GLU A 99 1.32 -16.74 5.64
CA GLU A 99 2.48 -16.20 6.35
C GLU A 99 2.28 -14.76 6.87
N GLY A 100 1.24 -14.04 6.43
CA GLY A 100 0.99 -12.65 6.84
C GLY A 100 1.95 -11.62 6.22
N ARG A 101 2.49 -11.91 5.04
CA ARG A 101 3.43 -11.05 4.28
C ARG A 101 2.73 -9.99 3.44
N LEU A 102 1.45 -10.20 3.11
CA LEU A 102 0.72 -9.33 2.20
C LEU A 102 0.16 -8.09 2.90
N VAL A 103 0.51 -6.93 2.39
CA VAL A 103 -0.09 -5.63 2.74
C VAL A 103 -1.02 -5.25 1.60
N VAL A 104 -2.31 -5.51 1.79
CA VAL A 104 -3.31 -5.30 0.74
C VAL A 104 -3.69 -3.83 0.62
N VAL A 105 -3.73 -3.32 -0.61
CA VAL A 105 -4.15 -1.96 -0.92
C VAL A 105 -5.04 -1.83 -2.16
N CYS A 106 -6.03 -0.95 -2.09
CA CYS A 106 -6.71 -0.40 -3.26
C CYS A 106 -6.59 1.13 -3.19
N PRO A 107 -5.70 1.75 -3.99
CA PRO A 107 -5.52 3.20 -3.94
C PRO A 107 -6.81 3.97 -4.23
N GLU A 108 -7.63 3.47 -5.16
CA GLU A 108 -8.89 4.08 -5.58
C GLU A 108 -9.91 4.06 -4.42
N LEU A 109 -10.14 2.93 -3.75
CA LEU A 109 -11.02 2.92 -2.57
C LEU A 109 -10.49 3.78 -1.43
N ALA A 110 -9.17 3.80 -1.22
CA ALA A 110 -8.52 4.64 -0.22
C ALA A 110 -8.56 6.15 -0.55
N ALA A 111 -8.92 6.51 -1.79
CA ALA A 111 -9.23 7.86 -2.23
C ALA A 111 -10.75 8.16 -2.27
N GLY A 112 -11.55 7.27 -1.69
CA GLY A 112 -12.99 7.43 -1.51
C GLY A 112 -13.80 7.11 -2.76
N PHE A 113 -13.22 6.46 -3.77
CA PHE A 113 -14.02 5.96 -4.88
C PHE A 113 -14.95 4.83 -4.42
N GLY A 114 -16.08 4.68 -5.11
CA GLY A 114 -17.01 3.58 -4.90
C GLY A 114 -16.62 2.31 -5.66
N THR A 115 -17.41 1.27 -5.44
CA THR A 115 -17.46 0.08 -6.29
C THR A 115 -18.93 -0.28 -6.53
N PRO A 116 -19.41 -0.31 -7.78
CA PRO A 116 -18.69 0.05 -9.00
C PRO A 116 -18.37 1.57 -9.06
N ARG A 117 -17.53 1.96 -10.02
CA ARG A 117 -17.19 3.35 -10.35
C ARG A 117 -16.94 3.50 -11.84
N ARG A 118 -16.96 4.73 -12.33
CA ARG A 118 -16.67 5.07 -13.73
C ARG A 118 -15.23 4.68 -14.08
N PRO A 119 -14.97 4.19 -15.31
CA PRO A 119 -13.61 3.98 -15.78
C PRO A 119 -12.90 5.33 -15.90
N ALA A 120 -11.58 5.33 -15.67
CA ALA A 120 -10.74 6.51 -15.80
C ALA A 120 -9.41 6.12 -16.46
N GLU A 121 -8.82 7.06 -17.20
CA GLU A 121 -7.58 6.86 -17.95
C GLU A 121 -6.67 8.09 -17.80
N ILE A 122 -5.35 7.86 -17.80
CA ILE A 122 -4.36 8.93 -17.90
C ILE A 122 -4.39 9.46 -19.33
N ARG A 123 -4.59 10.77 -19.50
CA ARG A 123 -4.78 11.38 -20.81
C ARG A 123 -3.47 11.52 -21.59
N LEU A 124 -3.60 11.68 -22.91
CA LEU A 124 -2.52 12.07 -23.83
C LEU A 124 -1.40 11.04 -23.99
N HIS A 125 -1.69 9.74 -23.81
CA HIS A 125 -0.68 8.68 -23.91
C HIS A 125 0.52 8.96 -22.97
N ARG A 126 0.20 9.23 -21.70
CA ARG A 126 1.15 9.58 -20.63
C ARG A 126 1.05 8.60 -19.48
N GLY A 127 2.05 8.59 -18.62
CA GLY A 127 2.14 7.71 -17.46
C GLY A 127 1.88 8.42 -16.13
N GLY A 128 1.87 7.63 -15.07
CA GLY A 128 1.71 8.10 -13.69
C GLY A 128 2.82 9.07 -13.26
N GLY A 129 4.03 8.91 -13.79
CA GLY A 129 5.13 9.85 -13.57
C GLY A 129 4.82 11.26 -14.08
N ASP A 130 4.20 11.36 -15.26
CA ASP A 130 3.77 12.65 -15.84
C ASP A 130 2.67 13.30 -15.00
N VAL A 131 1.74 12.49 -14.47
CA VAL A 131 0.69 12.98 -13.56
C VAL A 131 1.30 13.56 -12.27
N LEU A 132 2.27 12.86 -11.67
CA LEU A 132 2.98 13.33 -10.48
C LEU A 132 3.78 14.61 -10.73
N ALA A 133 4.30 14.78 -11.95
CA ALA A 133 5.00 15.99 -12.39
C ALA A 133 4.05 17.14 -12.80
N GLY A 134 2.73 16.93 -12.80
CA GLY A 134 1.75 17.91 -13.26
C GLY A 134 1.68 18.09 -14.78
N ALA A 135 2.28 17.18 -15.55
CA ALA A 135 2.31 17.21 -17.01
C ALA A 135 1.16 16.41 -17.67
N ALA A 136 0.39 15.66 -16.88
CA ALA A 136 -0.78 14.91 -17.33
C ALA A 136 -1.88 14.89 -16.27
N SER A 137 -3.10 14.55 -16.71
CA SER A 137 -4.29 14.43 -15.86
C SER A 137 -4.99 13.10 -16.10
N ILE A 138 -5.78 12.67 -15.11
CA ILE A 138 -6.59 11.46 -15.14
C ILE A 138 -8.05 11.88 -15.21
N TRP A 139 -8.72 11.50 -16.28
CA TRP A 139 -10.12 11.85 -16.50
C TRP A 139 -10.97 10.57 -16.52
N ASP A 140 -12.23 10.69 -16.12
CA ASP A 140 -13.21 9.62 -16.33
C ASP A 140 -13.91 9.75 -17.69
N ASP A 141 -14.73 8.76 -18.03
CA ASP A 141 -15.50 8.71 -19.28
C ASP A 141 -16.62 9.76 -19.39
N THR A 142 -16.91 10.55 -18.35
CA THR A 142 -17.77 11.75 -18.45
C THR A 142 -16.99 12.98 -18.88
N GLY A 143 -15.66 12.92 -18.84
CA GLY A 143 -14.78 14.07 -18.99
C GLY A 143 -14.51 14.82 -17.67
N ALA A 144 -14.82 14.23 -16.51
CA ALA A 144 -14.47 14.83 -15.23
C ALA A 144 -12.98 14.57 -14.91
N ASP A 145 -12.29 15.62 -14.46
CA ASP A 145 -10.93 15.49 -13.94
C ASP A 145 -10.95 14.90 -12.52
N VAL A 146 -10.39 13.70 -12.38
CA VAL A 146 -10.34 12.94 -11.13
C VAL A 146 -8.91 12.81 -10.59
N THR A 147 -7.96 13.57 -11.15
CA THR A 147 -6.52 13.47 -10.90
C THR A 147 -6.16 13.54 -9.42
N ALA A 148 -6.68 14.54 -8.70
CA ALA A 148 -6.35 14.78 -7.30
C ALA A 148 -6.66 13.57 -6.40
N ARG A 149 -7.77 12.86 -6.67
CA ARG A 149 -8.15 11.67 -5.91
C ARG A 149 -7.20 10.50 -6.17
N PHE A 150 -6.80 10.31 -7.43
CA PHE A 150 -5.83 9.29 -7.80
C PHE A 150 -4.46 9.54 -7.15
N ILE A 151 -4.00 10.80 -7.09
CA ILE A 151 -2.78 11.19 -6.37
C ILE A 151 -2.92 10.93 -4.86
N ASP A 152 -4.04 11.29 -4.24
CA ASP A 152 -4.32 11.00 -2.83
C ASP A 152 -4.26 9.49 -2.53
N GLY A 153 -4.82 8.66 -3.43
CA GLY A 153 -4.75 7.21 -3.37
C GLY A 153 -3.34 6.66 -3.49
N ALA A 154 -2.53 7.21 -4.40
CA ALA A 154 -1.12 6.86 -4.56
C ALA A 154 -0.33 7.12 -3.27
N HIS A 155 -0.50 8.30 -2.66
CA HIS A 155 0.15 8.60 -1.39
C HIS A 155 -0.32 7.70 -0.25
N HIS A 156 -1.60 7.29 -0.23
CA HIS A 156 -2.06 6.29 0.73
C HIS A 156 -1.33 4.95 0.56
N ALA A 157 -1.19 4.46 -0.68
CA ALA A 157 -0.45 3.23 -0.97
C ALA A 157 1.01 3.32 -0.52
N LEU A 158 1.68 4.44 -0.81
CA LEU A 158 3.05 4.69 -0.35
C LEU A 158 3.15 4.67 1.18
N ARG A 159 2.24 5.36 1.89
CA ARG A 159 2.22 5.33 3.37
C ARG A 159 2.06 3.92 3.92
N GLN A 160 1.19 3.10 3.33
CA GLN A 160 1.02 1.70 3.74
C GLN A 160 2.30 0.88 3.51
N ALA A 161 2.95 1.07 2.36
CA ALA A 161 4.20 0.38 2.06
C ALA A 161 5.31 0.74 3.07
N ILE A 162 5.52 2.03 3.32
CA ILE A 162 6.53 2.52 4.28
C ILE A 162 6.22 2.02 5.69
N ALA A 163 4.98 2.17 6.16
CA ALA A 163 4.57 1.77 7.51
C ALA A 163 4.75 0.27 7.79
N HIS A 164 4.79 -0.55 6.73
CA HIS A 164 4.98 -1.98 6.82
C HIS A 164 6.36 -2.46 6.34
N GLY A 165 7.26 -1.54 5.99
CA GLY A 165 8.61 -1.88 5.52
C GLY A 165 8.62 -2.65 4.20
N CYS A 166 7.62 -2.44 3.34
CA CYS A 166 7.56 -3.10 2.04
C CYS A 166 8.67 -2.57 1.13
N ARG A 167 9.52 -3.46 0.61
CA ARG A 167 10.50 -3.14 -0.44
C ARG A 167 10.01 -3.46 -1.85
N TYR A 168 8.93 -4.25 -1.94
CA TYR A 168 8.34 -4.70 -3.18
C TYR A 168 6.83 -4.47 -3.19
N ALA A 169 6.28 -4.27 -4.39
CA ALA A 169 4.86 -4.21 -4.64
C ALA A 169 4.46 -5.10 -5.83
N LEU A 170 3.38 -5.86 -5.68
CA LEU A 170 2.73 -6.62 -6.75
C LEU A 170 1.42 -5.93 -7.12
N LEU A 171 1.41 -5.23 -8.26
CA LEU A 171 0.30 -4.36 -8.66
C LEU A 171 -0.37 -4.85 -9.94
N ALA A 172 -1.65 -4.50 -10.12
CA ALA A 172 -2.44 -4.96 -11.26
C ALA A 172 -2.24 -4.07 -12.50
N ASP A 173 -1.96 -4.68 -13.66
CA ASP A 173 -1.86 -3.96 -14.94
C ASP A 173 -3.20 -3.37 -15.43
N GLY A 174 -3.09 -2.29 -16.23
CA GLY A 174 -4.18 -1.66 -16.95
C GLY A 174 -4.94 -0.57 -16.18
N SER A 175 -4.67 -0.39 -14.88
CA SER A 175 -5.31 0.66 -14.07
C SER A 175 -4.50 1.97 -14.15
N PRO A 176 -5.16 3.15 -14.24
CA PRO A 176 -4.47 4.44 -14.12
C PRO A 176 -3.83 4.66 -12.73
N SER A 177 -4.17 3.84 -11.73
CA SER A 177 -3.51 3.83 -10.42
C SER A 177 -2.41 2.77 -10.32
N CYS A 178 -2.77 1.51 -10.52
CA CYS A 178 -1.89 0.37 -10.19
C CYS A 178 -1.12 -0.19 -11.39
N GLY A 179 -1.38 0.29 -12.61
CA GLY A 179 -0.74 -0.24 -13.81
C GLY A 179 0.78 -0.33 -13.65
N SER A 180 1.36 -1.51 -13.88
CA SER A 180 2.77 -1.79 -13.60
C SER A 180 3.60 -2.10 -14.84
N GLY A 181 2.98 -2.60 -15.91
CA GLY A 181 3.60 -2.76 -17.23
C GLY A 181 2.89 -1.98 -18.33
N PHE A 182 1.55 -1.94 -18.30
CA PHE A 182 0.75 -1.18 -19.27
C PHE A 182 -0.43 -0.45 -18.61
N ILE A 183 -0.89 0.60 -19.31
CA ILE A 183 -2.11 1.37 -19.03
C ILE A 183 -2.86 1.66 -20.34
N TYR A 184 -4.10 2.15 -20.24
CA TYR A 184 -4.84 2.65 -21.41
C TYR A 184 -4.34 4.04 -21.83
N ASP A 185 -4.51 4.38 -23.10
CA ASP A 185 -3.90 5.57 -23.73
C ASP A 185 -4.60 6.90 -23.48
N GLY A 186 -5.73 6.91 -22.75
CA GLY A 186 -6.47 8.11 -22.42
C GLY A 186 -7.48 8.54 -23.47
N THR A 187 -7.73 7.69 -24.48
CA THR A 187 -8.73 7.94 -25.52
C THR A 187 -10.06 7.21 -25.26
N PHE A 188 -10.13 6.32 -24.26
CA PHE A 188 -11.28 5.43 -24.02
C PHE A 188 -11.64 4.53 -25.22
N SER A 189 -10.71 4.32 -26.15
CA SER A 189 -10.88 3.42 -27.30
C SER A 189 -10.51 1.96 -26.99
N GLY A 190 -10.00 1.68 -25.78
CA GLY A 190 -9.48 0.37 -25.38
C GLY A 190 -8.02 0.11 -25.78
N ASN A 191 -7.38 1.06 -26.45
CA ASN A 191 -5.96 1.03 -26.79
C ASN A 191 -5.09 1.11 -25.54
N ARG A 192 -3.95 0.41 -25.57
CA ARG A 192 -3.02 0.28 -24.45
C ARG A 192 -1.61 0.62 -24.89
N HIS A 193 -0.80 1.08 -23.94
CA HIS A 193 0.62 1.32 -24.16
C HIS A 193 1.45 1.00 -22.92
N ASP A 194 2.76 0.89 -23.12
CA ASP A 194 3.72 0.74 -22.05
C ASP A 194 3.69 1.98 -21.15
N GLY A 195 3.51 1.76 -19.86
CA GLY A 195 3.35 2.83 -18.89
C GLY A 195 2.87 2.31 -17.54
N SER A 196 3.03 3.15 -16.53
CA SER A 196 2.63 2.84 -15.16
C SER A 196 1.53 3.79 -14.68
N GLY A 197 0.69 3.31 -13.76
CA GLY A 197 -0.29 4.13 -13.08
C GLY A 197 0.37 5.03 -12.02
N VAL A 198 -0.38 6.01 -11.51
CA VAL A 198 0.14 7.03 -10.57
C VAL A 198 0.68 6.43 -9.26
N ALA A 199 0.05 5.36 -8.73
CA ALA A 199 0.52 4.72 -7.52
C ALA A 199 1.78 3.89 -7.76
N ALA A 200 1.84 3.16 -8.89
CA ALA A 200 3.03 2.43 -9.29
C ALA A 200 4.23 3.36 -9.44
N ALA A 201 4.08 4.45 -10.22
CA ALA A 201 5.13 5.44 -10.42
C ALA A 201 5.61 6.07 -9.10
N LEU A 202 4.69 6.44 -8.19
CA LEU A 202 5.05 7.05 -6.91
C LEU A 202 5.83 6.07 -6.01
N LEU A 203 5.46 4.79 -5.99
CA LEU A 203 6.17 3.75 -5.24
C LEU A 203 7.60 3.57 -5.76
N GLU A 204 7.77 3.51 -7.09
CA GLU A 204 9.09 3.38 -7.72
C GLU A 204 9.99 4.59 -7.41
N GLN A 205 9.45 5.82 -7.47
CA GLN A 205 10.18 7.04 -7.08
C GLN A 205 10.67 7.01 -5.63
N HIS A 206 10.05 6.20 -4.76
CA HIS A 206 10.44 6.02 -3.36
C HIS A 206 11.21 4.71 -3.11
N GLY A 207 11.75 4.09 -4.16
CA GLY A 207 12.63 2.92 -4.06
C GLY A 207 11.91 1.60 -3.80
N ILE A 208 10.58 1.56 -3.93
CA ILE A 208 9.79 0.32 -3.84
C ILE A 208 9.71 -0.28 -5.24
N ARG A 209 10.22 -1.51 -5.41
CA ARG A 209 10.24 -2.18 -6.71
C ARG A 209 8.85 -2.72 -7.04
N VAL A 210 8.27 -2.27 -8.15
CA VAL A 210 6.92 -2.66 -8.59
C VAL A 210 7.00 -3.81 -9.60
N PHE A 211 6.10 -4.79 -9.45
CA PHE A 211 5.99 -5.96 -10.31
C PHE A 211 4.55 -6.13 -10.80
N ALA A 212 4.42 -6.46 -12.07
CA ALA A 212 3.17 -6.95 -12.65
C ALA A 212 2.87 -8.39 -12.19
N PRO A 213 1.61 -8.86 -12.27
CA PRO A 213 1.24 -10.21 -11.86
C PRO A 213 1.98 -11.29 -12.66
N SER A 214 2.28 -10.99 -13.94
CA SER A 214 3.05 -11.88 -14.83
C SER A 214 4.49 -12.12 -14.36
N LYS A 215 5.01 -11.31 -13.44
CA LYS A 215 6.37 -11.40 -12.90
C LYS A 215 6.41 -11.97 -11.48
N LEU A 216 5.33 -12.61 -11.01
CA LEU A 216 5.21 -13.18 -9.66
C LEU A 216 6.38 -14.11 -9.28
N LYS A 217 6.78 -15.02 -10.16
CA LYS A 217 7.90 -15.94 -9.91
C LYS A 217 9.24 -15.22 -9.77
N ALA A 218 9.49 -14.21 -10.60
CA ALA A 218 10.71 -13.40 -10.52
C ALA A 218 10.75 -12.59 -9.21
N LEU A 219 9.61 -12.06 -8.78
CA LEU A 219 9.47 -11.42 -7.47
C LEU A 219 9.77 -12.41 -6.33
N ALA A 220 9.22 -13.62 -6.39
CA ALA A 220 9.47 -14.65 -5.38
C ALA A 220 10.96 -14.96 -5.23
N SER A 221 11.65 -15.21 -6.35
CA SER A 221 13.10 -15.44 -6.34
C SER A 221 13.86 -14.26 -5.73
N LEU A 222 13.51 -13.01 -6.07
CA LEU A 222 14.18 -11.84 -5.48
C LEU A 222 13.99 -11.76 -3.96
N ILE A 223 12.80 -12.04 -3.46
CA ILE A 223 12.54 -11.94 -2.01
C ILE A 223 13.29 -13.03 -1.24
N GLU A 224 13.49 -14.22 -1.82
CA GLU A 224 14.28 -15.31 -1.24
C GLU A 224 15.77 -15.00 -1.17
N HIS A 225 16.31 -14.18 -2.09
CA HIS A 225 17.72 -13.78 -2.07
C HIS A 225 17.99 -12.58 -1.16
N ASP A 226 17.01 -11.69 -0.99
CA ASP A 226 17.13 -10.46 -0.19
C ASP A 226 16.80 -10.67 1.31
N GLY A 227 16.35 -11.86 1.72
CA GLY A 227 15.95 -12.22 3.10
C GLY A 227 16.91 -13.17 3.79
#